data_AF-A0A2K8YTS0-F1
#
_entry.id   AF-A0A2K8YTS0-F1
#
_cell.length_a   1.000
_cell.length_b   1.000
_cell.length_c   1.000
_cell.angle_alpha   90.00
_cell.angle_beta   90.00
_cell.angle_gamma   90.00
#
_symmetry.space_group_name_H-M   'P 1'
#
loop_
_entity.id
_entity.type
_entity.pdbx_description
1 polymer ?
#
loop_
_entity_poly.entity_id
_entity_poly.type
_entity_poly.pdbx_seq_one_letter_code
_entity_poly.pdbx_strand_id
1 'polypeptide(L)'
;MVKRIEIDGNSINDIASFYEEINRVCMIGESWLIGHSLDAFNDLLFAGYGTLQGAQSVELVWHHMDHSRNALGYQTTRAYYLEKLRPGSPYNKIMFNEKLEALERGNGETYFNTILSIIAEHPNIKLICD
;
A
#
# COMPACT_ATOMS: atom_id res chain seq x y z
N MET A 1 -9.12 13.18 18.38
CA MET A 1 -10.29 13.16 17.47
C MET A 1 -10.21 11.95 16.56
N VAL A 2 -11.36 11.35 16.23
CA VAL A 2 -11.47 10.32 15.18
C VAL A 2 -11.40 11.04 13.83
N LYS A 3 -10.57 10.55 12.91
CA LYS A 3 -10.57 11.01 11.52
C LYS A 3 -11.03 9.91 10.59
N ARG A 4 -11.66 10.28 9.49
CA ARG A 4 -12.12 9.34 8.46
C ARG A 4 -11.43 9.65 7.14
N ILE A 5 -10.93 8.61 6.49
CA ILE A 5 -10.25 8.66 5.19
C ILE A 5 -10.99 7.69 4.27
N GLU A 6 -11.24 8.12 3.04
CA GLU A 6 -12.00 7.35 2.05
C GLU A 6 -11.14 7.11 0.82
N ILE A 7 -10.77 5.84 0.63
CA ILE A 7 -10.04 5.34 -0.54
C ILE A 7 -11.07 4.86 -1.56
N ASP A 8 -10.97 5.35 -2.79
CA ASP A 8 -11.72 4.82 -3.93
C ASP A 8 -10.91 3.74 -4.65
N GLY A 9 -11.30 2.48 -4.43
CA GLY A 9 -10.64 1.33 -5.02
C GLY A 9 -10.69 1.29 -6.54
N ASN A 10 -11.68 1.90 -7.19
CA ASN A 10 -11.77 1.95 -8.66
C ASN A 10 -10.67 2.82 -9.29
N SER A 11 -10.11 3.75 -8.52
CA SER A 11 -9.00 4.60 -8.96
C SER A 11 -7.66 3.86 -8.93
N ILE A 12 -7.59 2.67 -8.30
CA ILE A 12 -6.36 1.88 -8.14
C ILE A 12 -6.28 0.79 -9.21
N ASN A 13 -5.41 1.00 -10.19
CA ASN A 13 -5.21 0.13 -11.35
C ASN A 13 -3.84 -0.58 -11.37
N ASP A 14 -2.89 -0.07 -10.59
CA ASP A 14 -1.54 -0.58 -10.40
C ASP A 14 -0.91 0.04 -9.14
N ILE A 15 0.37 -0.26 -8.89
CA ILE A 15 1.09 0.28 -7.72
C ILE A 15 1.19 1.81 -7.76
N ALA A 16 1.38 2.42 -8.94
CA ALA A 16 1.53 3.88 -9.03
C ALA A 16 0.24 4.60 -8.65
N SER A 17 -0.88 4.18 -9.24
CA SER A 17 -2.21 4.72 -8.94
C SER A 17 -2.65 4.46 -7.49
N PHE A 18 -2.19 3.38 -6.85
CA PHE A 18 -2.35 3.23 -5.40
C PHE A 18 -1.72 4.39 -4.62
N TYR A 19 -0.46 4.74 -4.91
CA TYR A 19 0.20 5.85 -4.20
C TYR A 19 -0.39 7.22 -4.56
N GLU A 20 -0.87 7.40 -5.79
CA GLU A 20 -1.61 8.61 -6.17
C GLU A 20 -2.88 8.77 -5.34
N GLU A 21 -3.65 7.69 -5.16
CA GLU A 21 -4.84 7.68 -4.35
C GLU A 21 -4.54 7.92 -2.87
N ILE A 22 -3.52 7.27 -2.31
CA ILE A 22 -3.07 7.52 -0.93
C ILE A 22 -2.65 8.98 -0.74
N ASN A 23 -1.89 9.54 -1.67
CA ASN A 23 -1.50 10.95 -1.60
C ASN A 23 -2.71 11.88 -1.68
N ARG A 24 -3.68 11.59 -2.55
CA ARG A 24 -4.92 12.37 -2.70
C ARG A 24 -5.69 12.48 -1.39
N VAL A 25 -5.77 11.39 -0.62
CA VAL A 25 -6.63 11.33 0.59
C VAL A 25 -5.89 11.65 1.87
N CYS A 26 -4.59 11.33 1.96
CA CYS A 26 -3.80 11.48 3.18
C CYS A 26 -2.94 12.76 3.19
N MET A 27 -2.46 13.26 2.05
CA MET A 27 -1.50 14.37 2.00
C MET A 27 -2.15 15.73 1.76
N ILE A 28 -3.44 15.86 2.06
CA ILE A 28 -4.17 17.13 1.94
C ILE A 28 -3.53 18.17 2.87
N GLY A 29 -3.11 19.30 2.30
CA GLY A 29 -2.49 20.41 3.02
C GLY A 29 -0.97 20.31 3.16
N GLU A 30 -0.37 19.20 2.74
CA GLU A 30 1.09 19.06 2.65
C GLU A 30 1.60 19.60 1.31
N SER A 31 2.84 20.11 1.29
CA SER A 31 3.49 20.61 0.07
C SER A 31 4.28 19.54 -0.69
N TRP A 32 4.23 18.30 -0.22
CA TRP A 32 4.99 17.16 -0.72
C TRP A 32 4.14 15.89 -0.71
N LEU A 33 4.57 14.89 -1.49
CA LEU A 33 3.90 13.60 -1.64
C LEU A 33 4.81 12.48 -1.13
N ILE A 34 4.22 11.43 -0.56
CA ILE A 34 4.98 10.23 -0.22
C ILE A 34 5.47 9.52 -1.48
N GLY A 35 6.65 8.91 -1.39
CA GLY A 35 7.21 8.11 -2.47
C GLY A 35 6.47 6.79 -2.69
N HIS A 36 6.71 6.16 -3.84
CA HIS A 36 6.08 4.89 -4.21
C HIS A 36 6.82 3.70 -3.57
N SER A 37 6.79 3.60 -2.24
CA SER A 37 7.39 2.50 -1.48
C SER A 37 6.53 2.07 -0.29
N LEU A 38 6.59 0.78 0.05
CA LEU A 38 5.85 0.24 1.20
C LEU A 38 6.35 0.89 2.51
N ASP A 39 7.63 1.24 2.59
CA ASP A 39 8.20 1.96 3.73
C ASP A 39 7.57 3.35 3.87
N ALA A 40 7.44 4.12 2.78
CA ALA A 40 6.82 5.44 2.83
C ALA A 40 5.33 5.38 3.18
N PHE A 41 4.62 4.33 2.73
CA PHE A 41 3.25 4.06 3.16
C PHE A 41 3.18 3.73 4.65
N ASN A 42 4.05 2.85 5.14
CA ASN A 42 4.14 2.49 6.56
C ASN A 42 4.44 3.73 7.43
N ASP A 43 5.41 4.55 7.03
CA ASP A 43 5.80 5.78 7.73
C ASP A 43 4.64 6.79 7.79
N LEU A 44 3.86 6.93 6.71
CA LEU A 44 2.67 7.78 6.68
C LEU A 44 1.66 7.37 7.77
N LEU A 45 1.43 6.07 7.94
CA LEU A 45 0.47 5.54 8.90
C LEU A 45 0.96 5.69 10.36
N PHE A 46 2.28 5.67 10.59
CA PHE A 46 2.89 5.89 11.90
C PHE A 46 3.02 7.36 12.31
N ALA A 47 3.60 8.18 11.45
CA ALA A 47 3.95 9.55 11.78
C ALA A 47 2.74 10.50 11.74
N GLY A 48 1.73 10.16 10.93
CA GLY A 48 0.48 10.88 10.83
C GLY A 48 0.65 12.29 10.24
N TYR A 49 0.93 12.38 8.94
CA TYR A 49 1.01 13.65 8.20
C TYR A 49 -0.33 14.06 7.57
N GLY A 50 -0.45 15.30 7.10
CA GLY A 50 -1.61 15.79 6.36
C GLY A 50 -2.94 15.50 7.07
N THR A 51 -3.83 14.78 6.39
CA THR A 51 -5.13 14.37 6.93
C THR A 51 -4.98 13.55 8.21
N LEU A 52 -3.89 12.82 8.45
CA LEU A 52 -3.68 12.01 9.65
C LEU A 52 -3.15 12.80 10.85
N GLN A 53 -2.67 14.04 10.65
CA GLN A 53 -2.05 14.84 11.70
C GLN A 53 -2.99 15.09 12.88
N GLY A 54 -2.55 14.69 14.09
CA GLY A 54 -3.31 14.85 15.33
C GLY A 54 -4.51 13.91 15.49
N ALA A 55 -4.67 12.91 14.61
CA ALA A 55 -5.66 11.86 14.78
C ALA A 55 -5.31 10.99 16.01
N GLN A 56 -6.31 10.74 16.86
CA GLN A 56 -6.18 9.74 17.93
C GLN A 56 -6.56 8.35 17.43
N SER A 57 -7.46 8.29 16.46
CA SER A 57 -7.84 7.09 15.74
C SER A 57 -8.31 7.47 14.33
N VAL A 58 -8.24 6.50 13.42
CA VAL A 58 -8.54 6.67 12.01
C VAL A 58 -9.49 5.57 11.57
N GLU A 59 -10.58 5.95 10.91
CA GLU A 59 -11.42 5.04 10.14
C GLU A 59 -10.99 5.16 8.67
N LEU A 60 -10.38 4.09 8.15
CA LEU A 60 -9.96 4.00 6.77
C LEU A 60 -11.01 3.18 6.02
N VAL A 61 -11.89 3.88 5.32
CA VAL A 61 -12.94 3.28 4.50
C VAL A 61 -12.38 3.06 3.11
N TRP A 62 -12.41 1.82 2.64
CA TRP A 62 -11.88 1.45 1.33
C TRP A 62 -13.01 0.88 0.49
N HIS A 63 -13.53 1.74 -0.39
CA HIS A 63 -14.59 1.43 -1.32
C HIS A 63 -14.07 0.59 -2.48
N HIS A 64 -14.86 -0.33 -3.03
CA HIS A 64 -14.51 -1.12 -4.22
C HIS A 64 -13.19 -1.91 -4.04
N MET A 65 -12.97 -2.43 -2.84
CA MET A 65 -11.73 -3.10 -2.47
C MET A 65 -11.39 -4.30 -3.38
N ASP A 66 -12.39 -4.98 -3.94
CA ASP A 66 -12.17 -6.09 -4.87
C ASP A 66 -11.48 -5.65 -6.17
N HIS A 67 -11.74 -4.43 -6.67
CA HIS A 67 -11.01 -3.89 -7.82
C HIS A 67 -9.54 -3.71 -7.47
N SER A 68 -9.24 -3.08 -6.34
CA SER A 68 -7.86 -2.91 -5.85
C SER A 68 -7.16 -4.26 -5.61
N ARG A 69 -7.86 -5.25 -5.07
CA ARG A 69 -7.33 -6.61 -4.86
C ARG A 69 -6.92 -7.24 -6.18
N ASN A 70 -7.72 -7.08 -7.23
CA ASN A 70 -7.39 -7.59 -8.56
C ASN A 70 -6.23 -6.82 -9.19
N ALA A 71 -6.26 -5.49 -9.13
CA ALA A 71 -5.24 -4.62 -9.72
C ALA A 71 -3.86 -4.76 -9.05
N LEU A 72 -3.83 -4.96 -7.73
CA LEU A 72 -2.62 -5.15 -6.92
C LEU A 72 -2.34 -6.63 -6.59
N GLY A 73 -3.00 -7.53 -7.32
CA GLY A 73 -2.93 -8.97 -7.12
C GLY A 73 -1.65 -9.62 -7.66
N TYR A 74 -1.74 -10.92 -7.98
CA TYR A 74 -0.60 -11.74 -8.37
C TYR A 74 0.23 -11.15 -9.53
N GLN A 75 -0.41 -10.72 -10.62
CA GLN A 75 0.30 -10.24 -11.82
C GLN A 75 1.16 -9.00 -11.52
N THR A 76 0.58 -8.01 -10.84
CA THR A 76 1.26 -6.79 -10.42
C THR A 76 2.38 -7.08 -9.43
N THR A 77 2.14 -7.97 -8.47
CA THR A 77 3.16 -8.37 -7.49
C THR A 77 4.35 -9.07 -8.16
N ARG A 78 4.06 -9.96 -9.12
CA ARG A 78 5.10 -10.66 -9.90
C ARG A 78 5.93 -9.67 -10.71
N ALA A 79 5.28 -8.74 -11.42
CA ALA A 79 5.97 -7.70 -12.18
C ALA A 79 6.86 -6.83 -11.27
N TYR A 80 6.35 -6.46 -10.09
CA TYR A 80 7.11 -5.74 -9.07
C TYR A 80 8.36 -6.49 -8.65
N TYR A 81 8.28 -7.78 -8.31
CA TYR A 81 9.46 -8.56 -7.93
C TYR A 81 10.47 -8.73 -9.07
N LEU A 82 10.01 -8.98 -10.30
CA LEU A 82 10.88 -9.07 -11.47
C LEU A 82 11.63 -7.76 -11.75
N GLU A 83 10.97 -6.61 -11.56
CA GLU A 83 11.63 -5.30 -11.66
C GLU A 83 12.78 -5.17 -10.65
N LYS A 84 12.55 -5.60 -9.40
CA LYS A 84 13.58 -5.60 -8.36
C LYS A 84 14.71 -6.59 -8.67
N LEU A 85 14.47 -7.61 -9.49
CA LEU A 85 15.47 -8.59 -9.90
C LEU A 85 16.27 -8.22 -11.16
N ARG A 86 15.91 -7.15 -11.90
CA ARG A 86 16.66 -6.72 -13.09
C ARG A 86 18.16 -6.56 -12.82
N PRO A 87 19.03 -6.83 -13.82
CA PRO A 87 20.47 -6.55 -13.71
C PRO A 87 20.73 -5.11 -13.30
N GLY A 88 21.66 -4.89 -12.36
CA GLY A 88 22.00 -3.56 -11.86
C GLY A 88 21.01 -2.93 -10.87
N SER A 89 19.86 -3.55 -10.59
CA SER A 89 18.98 -3.04 -9.53
C SER A 89 19.65 -3.19 -8.14
N PRO A 90 19.55 -2.18 -7.25
CA PRO A 90 20.24 -2.14 -5.97
C PRO A 90 19.62 -3.05 -4.89
N TYR A 91 18.50 -3.71 -5.19
CA TYR A 91 17.74 -4.50 -4.22
C TYR A 91 18.35 -5.88 -3.97
N ASN A 92 18.12 -6.43 -2.78
CA ASN A 92 18.58 -7.76 -2.38
C ASN A 92 17.97 -8.86 -3.27
N LYS A 93 18.77 -9.41 -4.17
CA LYS A 93 18.33 -10.41 -5.15
C LYS A 93 17.91 -11.74 -4.52
N ILE A 94 18.57 -12.16 -3.45
CA ILE A 94 18.23 -13.41 -2.76
C ILE A 94 16.82 -13.30 -2.19
N MET A 95 16.56 -12.24 -1.41
CA MET A 95 15.25 -11.98 -0.82
C MET A 95 14.14 -11.87 -1.87
N PHE A 96 14.38 -11.13 -2.97
CA PHE A 96 13.35 -10.96 -4.00
C PHE A 96 13.12 -12.23 -4.84
N ASN A 97 14.13 -13.07 -5.03
CA ASN A 97 13.94 -14.39 -5.65
C ASN A 97 13.09 -15.29 -4.75
N GLU A 98 13.37 -15.35 -3.45
CA GLU A 98 12.57 -16.12 -2.48
C GLU A 98 11.10 -15.66 -2.46
N LYS A 99 10.87 -14.34 -2.45
CA LYS A 99 9.53 -13.76 -2.53
C LYS A 99 8.81 -14.11 -3.84
N LEU A 100 9.52 -14.03 -4.97
CA LEU A 100 8.97 -14.39 -6.27
C LEU A 100 8.59 -15.89 -6.33
N GLU A 101 9.48 -16.78 -5.88
CA GLU A 101 9.20 -18.21 -5.83
C GLU A 101 8.03 -18.55 -4.90
N ALA A 102 7.97 -17.92 -3.72
CA ALA A 102 6.85 -18.11 -2.80
C ALA A 102 5.53 -17.68 -3.45
N LEU A 103 5.52 -16.52 -4.13
CA LEU A 103 4.36 -16.02 -4.87
C LEU A 103 3.95 -16.99 -5.98
N GLU A 104 4.90 -17.48 -6.79
CA GLU A 104 4.64 -18.41 -7.90
C GLU A 104 4.12 -19.78 -7.43
N ARG A 105 4.50 -20.21 -6.22
CA ARG A 105 3.95 -21.42 -5.56
C ARG A 105 2.59 -21.20 -4.88
N GLY A 106 2.06 -19.98 -4.89
CA GLY A 106 0.79 -19.64 -4.21
C GLY A 106 0.90 -19.45 -2.69
N ASN A 107 2.13 -19.41 -2.15
CA ASN A 107 2.39 -19.28 -0.71
C ASN A 107 2.87 -17.87 -0.32
N GLY A 108 3.15 -17.00 -1.30
CA GLY A 108 3.61 -15.63 -1.08
C GLY A 108 2.46 -14.63 -1.05
N GLU A 109 2.64 -13.54 -0.32
CA GLU A 109 1.70 -12.43 -0.32
C GLU A 109 1.69 -11.67 -1.65
N THR A 110 0.50 -11.23 -2.05
CA THR A 110 0.33 -10.20 -3.08
C THR A 110 0.66 -8.83 -2.50
N TYR A 111 0.93 -7.86 -3.37
CA TYR A 111 1.14 -6.48 -2.99
C TYR A 111 -0.06 -5.92 -2.21
N PHE A 112 -1.27 -6.27 -2.65
CA PHE A 112 -2.50 -5.97 -1.93
C PHE A 112 -2.51 -6.53 -0.50
N ASN A 113 -2.17 -7.81 -0.32
CA ASN A 113 -2.14 -8.43 1.01
C ASN A 113 -1.06 -7.80 1.89
N THR A 114 0.10 -7.47 1.33
CA THR A 114 1.14 -6.76 2.09
C THR A 114 0.68 -5.38 2.55
N ILE A 115 -0.09 -4.64 1.74
CA ILE A 115 -0.72 -3.37 2.19
C ILE A 115 -1.68 -3.62 3.36
N LEU A 116 -2.51 -4.66 3.29
CA LEU A 116 -3.42 -5.01 4.39
C LEU A 116 -2.66 -5.39 5.67
N SER A 117 -1.58 -6.16 5.55
CA SER A 117 -0.71 -6.52 6.67
C SER A 117 -0.11 -5.27 7.32
N ILE A 118 0.39 -4.31 6.51
CA ILE A 118 0.87 -3.03 7.01
C ILE A 118 -0.23 -2.26 7.75
N ILE A 119 -1.44 -2.13 7.18
CA ILE A 119 -2.55 -1.45 7.87
C ILE A 119 -2.88 -2.13 9.20
N ALA A 120 -2.88 -3.46 9.26
CA ALA A 120 -3.18 -4.23 10.45
C ALA A 120 -2.14 -4.06 11.58
N GLU A 121 -0.89 -3.72 11.25
CA GLU A 121 0.16 -3.39 12.23
C GLU A 121 -0.07 -2.05 12.95
N HIS A 122 -1.04 -1.24 12.50
CA HIS A 122 -1.37 0.06 13.07
C HIS A 122 -2.67 0.01 13.90
N PRO A 123 -2.59 -0.17 15.23
CA PRO A 123 -3.78 -0.39 16.07
C PRO A 123 -4.74 0.82 16.14
N ASN A 124 -4.26 2.02 15.80
CA ASN A 124 -5.08 3.23 15.77
C ASN A 124 -5.90 3.37 14.47
N ILE A 125 -5.69 2.47 13.50
CA ILE A 125 -6.38 2.47 12.21
C ILE A 125 -7.38 1.31 12.18
N LYS A 126 -8.64 1.66 11.93
CA LYS A 126 -9.72 0.70 11.69
C LYS A 126 -10.02 0.68 10.20
N LEU A 127 -9.67 -0.41 9.53
CA LEU A 127 -10.05 -0.67 8.15
C LEU A 127 -11.54 -1.05 8.08
N ILE A 128 -12.28 -0.39 7.20
CA ILE A 128 -13.68 -0.66 6.91
C ILE A 128 -13.79 -0.91 5.40
N CYS A 129 -14.29 -2.09 5.03
CA CYS A 129 -14.50 -2.46 3.64
C CYS A 129 -15.93 -2.10 3.22
N ASP A 130 -16.07 -1.47 2.06
CA ASP A 130 -17.33 -1.15 1.39
C ASP A 130 -17.23 -1.49 -0.10
#